data_AF-A0A7C6KTJ0-F1
#
_entry.id   AF-A0A7C6KTJ0-F1
#
_cell.length_a   1.000
_cell.length_b   1.000
_cell.length_c   1.000
_cell.angle_alpha   90.00
_cell.angle_beta   90.00
_cell.angle_gamma   90.00
#
_symmetry.space_group_name_H-M   'P 1'
#
loop_
_entity.id
_entity.type
_entity.pdbx_description
1 polymer ?
#
loop_
_entity_poly.entity_id
_entity_poly.type
_entity_poly.pdbx_seq_one_letter_code
_entity_poly.pdbx_strand_id
1 'polypeptide(L)'
;MKINWKEIWDANPDIFVVSGWEECPEEKRKGWHLPAHFSYFSSGDMNLRVGIIACQGEYKEEEFLLEGIIWGSRLGNGAKTLIYFVARDFSPIFLGAIAKLGGSLTAKAVYWREKLTPSLYPVQEKNYYQASFALDPGELRASWDWWERQLNPVATNHLKIIRTYFEGLAKRRVRTVFEKNKILFSWGRIEIAEVKKKGNKFELSTKVKWTRNKIIASKFLKTGWVDYSGKLNDEFCRAITGILELLENMEANGSLDPKDLLTLKLINDREFITNYFGQYFEYPWLPKERSDIPDLNNYYFFATDNILNVLYPVLDKPLVRFVRSLLVFTYLEYTGLAQKGLPGKPEIKWNNKIYLLSNLPYRDELRLCQSWLKQAEEFPIFILPDDWKTEGFKKLKGLTQRQAFVLTP
;
A
#
# COMPACT_ATOMS: atom_id res chain seq x y z
N MET A 1 27.26 -9.80 18.19
CA MET A 1 28.66 -9.64 17.73
C MET A 1 28.63 -8.67 16.56
N LYS A 2 29.47 -7.62 16.52
CA LYS A 2 29.46 -6.66 15.41
C LYS A 2 30.13 -7.31 14.19
N ILE A 3 29.40 -7.50 13.10
CA ILE A 3 29.94 -8.14 11.89
C ILE A 3 30.99 -7.23 11.25
N ASN A 4 32.18 -7.76 10.96
CA ASN A 4 33.19 -7.06 10.16
C ASN A 4 32.91 -7.27 8.67
N TRP A 5 32.05 -6.42 8.12
CA TRP A 5 31.62 -6.51 6.74
C TRP A 5 32.77 -6.43 5.74
N LYS A 6 33.81 -5.63 6.01
CA LYS A 6 34.95 -5.44 5.10
C LYS A 6 35.70 -6.75 4.85
N GLU A 7 36.02 -7.48 5.92
CA GLU A 7 36.65 -8.81 5.81
C GLU A 7 35.79 -9.79 5.03
N ILE A 8 34.46 -9.75 5.19
CA ILE A 8 33.54 -10.61 4.46
C ILE A 8 33.56 -10.29 2.96
N TRP A 9 33.57 -9.02 2.58
CA TRP A 9 33.65 -8.62 1.17
C TRP A 9 34.97 -9.06 0.54
N ASP A 10 36.08 -8.82 1.23
CA ASP A 10 37.44 -9.14 0.76
C ASP A 10 37.66 -10.66 0.66
N ALA A 11 37.02 -11.45 1.52
CA ALA A 11 37.05 -12.92 1.46
C ALA A 11 36.16 -13.52 0.36
N ASN A 12 35.27 -12.74 -0.27
CA ASN A 12 34.32 -13.22 -1.29
C ASN A 12 34.34 -12.35 -2.57
N PRO A 13 35.50 -12.19 -3.24
CA PRO A 13 35.64 -11.27 -4.37
C PRO A 13 34.78 -11.67 -5.57
N ASP A 14 34.55 -12.97 -5.79
CA ASP A 14 33.82 -13.50 -6.96
C ASP A 14 32.31 -13.18 -6.96
N ILE A 15 31.78 -12.73 -5.82
CA ILE A 15 30.35 -12.41 -5.65
C ILE A 15 30.02 -11.06 -6.29
N PHE A 16 30.98 -10.14 -6.28
CA PHE A 16 30.78 -8.77 -6.65
C PHE A 16 31.51 -8.42 -7.96
N VAL A 17 30.96 -7.47 -8.69
CA VAL A 17 31.54 -7.03 -9.98
C VAL A 17 32.71 -6.05 -9.81
N VAL A 18 32.93 -5.55 -8.59
CA VAL A 18 34.02 -4.63 -8.24
C VAL A 18 34.61 -5.02 -6.87
N SER A 19 35.85 -4.60 -6.63
CA SER A 19 36.60 -4.79 -5.39
C SER A 19 36.95 -3.45 -4.73
N GLY A 20 37.63 -3.44 -3.58
CA GLY A 20 38.09 -2.21 -2.93
C GLY A 20 36.98 -1.41 -2.26
N TRP A 21 36.17 -2.08 -1.44
CA TRP A 21 35.00 -1.49 -0.81
C TRP A 21 35.34 -0.45 0.25
N GLU A 22 34.74 0.72 0.11
CA GLU A 22 34.81 1.79 1.11
C GLU A 22 33.50 1.88 1.88
N GLU A 23 33.57 1.84 3.20
CA GLU A 23 32.41 2.06 4.06
C GLU A 23 32.00 3.53 4.01
N CYS A 24 30.70 3.79 3.88
CA CYS A 24 30.16 5.14 3.89
C CYS A 24 30.40 5.80 5.27
N PRO A 25 31.16 6.90 5.35
CA PRO A 25 31.45 7.56 6.60
C PRO A 25 30.17 8.00 7.32
N GLU A 26 30.19 8.00 8.66
CA GLU A 26 29.02 8.35 9.47
C GLU A 26 28.49 9.76 9.17
N GLU A 27 29.37 10.73 8.95
CA GLU A 27 28.99 12.10 8.57
C GLU A 27 28.22 12.13 7.25
N LYS A 28 28.66 11.35 6.27
CA LYS A 28 28.01 11.24 4.97
C LYS A 28 26.66 10.53 5.08
N ARG A 29 26.57 9.47 5.91
CA ARG A 29 25.30 8.80 6.23
C ARG A 29 24.29 9.76 6.86
N LYS A 30 24.71 10.57 7.84
CA LYS A 30 23.87 11.61 8.46
C LYS A 30 23.42 12.66 7.44
N GLY A 31 24.34 13.14 6.60
CA GLY A 31 24.05 14.12 5.56
C GLY A 31 23.10 13.60 4.47
N TRP A 32 23.07 12.29 4.22
CA TRP A 32 22.15 11.65 3.28
C TRP A 32 20.91 11.06 3.94
N HIS A 33 20.74 11.27 5.24
CA HIS A 33 19.65 10.72 6.06
C HIS A 33 19.51 9.20 6.00
N LEU A 34 20.63 8.49 5.86
CA LEU A 34 20.68 7.03 5.82
C LEU A 34 20.64 6.45 7.25
N PRO A 35 19.76 5.49 7.56
CA PRO A 35 19.66 4.87 8.87
C PRO A 35 20.93 4.12 9.32
N ALA A 36 21.29 4.27 10.59
CA ALA A 36 22.51 3.67 11.14
C ALA A 36 22.45 2.13 11.31
N HIS A 37 21.27 1.52 11.22
CA HIS A 37 21.09 0.08 11.40
C HIS A 37 21.44 -0.75 10.15
N PHE A 38 21.67 -0.10 9.01
CA PHE A 38 22.26 -0.71 7.82
C PHE A 38 23.72 -0.29 7.65
N SER A 39 24.50 -1.17 7.03
CA SER A 39 25.88 -0.88 6.63
C SER A 39 25.93 -0.60 5.13
N TYR A 40 26.61 0.47 4.75
CA TYR A 40 26.64 0.96 3.37
C TYR A 40 28.08 0.97 2.88
N PHE A 41 28.33 0.36 1.74
CA PHE A 41 29.64 0.36 1.09
C PHE A 41 29.50 0.79 -0.36
N SER A 42 30.53 1.42 -0.89
CA SER A 42 30.61 1.81 -2.30
C SER A 42 31.96 1.46 -2.90
N SER A 43 31.94 1.18 -4.20
CA SER A 43 33.12 1.06 -5.04
C SER A 43 32.71 1.32 -6.51
N GLY A 44 33.64 1.15 -7.43
CA GLY A 44 33.47 1.36 -8.86
C GLY A 44 34.04 2.70 -9.33
N ASP A 45 33.82 3.00 -10.60
CA ASP A 45 34.35 4.17 -11.27
C ASP A 45 33.22 5.07 -11.79
N MET A 46 33.55 6.03 -12.67
CA MET A 46 32.54 6.92 -13.25
C MET A 46 31.56 6.21 -14.19
N ASN A 47 31.93 5.05 -14.75
CA ASN A 47 31.14 4.31 -15.74
C ASN A 47 30.22 3.28 -15.08
N LEU A 48 30.65 2.69 -13.96
CA LEU A 48 29.86 1.77 -13.16
C LEU A 48 30.07 2.04 -11.68
N ARG A 49 29.07 2.65 -11.05
CA ARG A 49 29.03 2.83 -9.60
C ARG A 49 28.32 1.65 -8.95
N VAL A 50 28.91 1.14 -7.88
CA VAL A 50 28.36 -0.02 -7.19
C VAL A 50 28.23 0.27 -5.71
N GLY A 51 27.06 -0.03 -5.16
CA GLY A 51 26.78 0.07 -3.73
C GLY A 51 26.43 -1.28 -3.13
N ILE A 52 26.79 -1.48 -1.87
CA ILE A 52 26.23 -2.52 -1.00
C ILE A 52 25.40 -1.83 0.07
N ILE A 53 24.21 -2.38 0.34
CA ILE A 53 23.47 -2.14 1.58
C ILE A 53 23.29 -3.49 2.28
N ALA A 54 23.79 -3.58 3.51
CA ALA A 54 23.83 -4.82 4.27
C ALA A 54 23.07 -4.70 5.59
N CYS A 55 22.25 -5.72 5.89
CA CYS A 55 21.53 -5.84 7.15
C CYS A 55 22.08 -7.01 7.97
N GLN A 56 22.33 -6.76 9.26
CA GLN A 56 22.84 -7.76 10.20
C GLN A 56 21.73 -8.56 10.90
N GLY A 57 20.55 -7.97 11.06
CA GLY A 57 19.43 -8.49 11.86
C GLY A 57 18.10 -8.45 11.11
N GLU A 58 17.00 -8.42 11.85
CA GLU A 58 15.67 -8.24 11.26
C GLU A 58 15.53 -6.86 10.65
N TYR A 59 14.82 -6.79 9.53
CA TYR A 59 14.55 -5.54 8.82
C TYR A 59 13.12 -5.53 8.30
N LYS A 60 12.59 -4.33 8.06
CA LYS A 60 11.36 -4.16 7.30
C LYS A 60 11.69 -4.03 5.83
N GLU A 61 11.05 -4.84 5.00
CA GLU A 61 11.30 -4.88 3.55
C GLU A 61 11.13 -3.51 2.88
N GLU A 62 10.09 -2.77 3.28
CA GLU A 62 9.83 -1.40 2.77
C GLU A 62 10.96 -0.42 3.11
N GLU A 63 11.55 -0.56 4.30
CA GLU A 63 12.64 0.31 4.76
C GLU A 63 13.94 -0.09 4.07
N PHE A 64 14.24 -1.39 4.03
CA PHE A 64 15.47 -1.86 3.39
C PHE A 64 15.51 -1.52 1.89
N LEU A 65 14.39 -1.72 1.17
CA LEU A 65 14.29 -1.36 -0.25
C LEU A 65 14.43 0.15 -0.47
N LEU A 66 13.75 0.95 0.35
CA LEU A 66 13.83 2.41 0.29
C LEU A 66 15.26 2.91 0.47
N GLU A 67 15.93 2.45 1.52
CA GLU A 67 17.28 2.89 1.83
C GLU A 67 18.30 2.44 0.79
N GLY A 68 18.12 1.24 0.21
CA GLY A 68 18.94 0.79 -0.90
C GLY A 68 18.78 1.67 -2.13
N ILE A 69 17.54 2.06 -2.49
CA ILE A 69 17.26 2.96 -3.61
C ILE A 69 17.83 4.35 -3.36
N ILE A 70 17.67 4.91 -2.14
CA ILE A 70 18.26 6.21 -1.78
C ILE A 70 19.79 6.13 -1.90
N TRP A 71 20.40 5.08 -1.34
CA TRP A 71 21.84 4.85 -1.42
C TRP A 71 22.32 4.81 -2.87
N GLY A 72 21.70 3.98 -3.70
CA GLY A 72 22.06 3.87 -5.12
C GLY A 72 21.84 5.16 -5.90
N SER A 73 20.75 5.88 -5.65
CA SER A 73 20.49 7.17 -6.32
C SER A 73 21.54 8.23 -5.95
N ARG A 74 21.99 8.25 -4.68
CA ARG A 74 23.03 9.18 -4.21
C ARG A 74 24.41 8.80 -4.74
N LEU A 75 24.69 7.50 -4.85
CA LEU A 75 25.90 7.01 -5.50
C LEU A 75 25.92 7.37 -6.98
N GLY A 76 24.84 7.08 -7.71
CA GLY A 76 24.78 7.23 -9.15
C GLY A 76 24.92 8.65 -9.66
N ASN A 77 24.29 9.60 -8.99
CA ASN A 77 24.17 10.99 -9.47
C ASN A 77 23.72 11.06 -10.95
N GLY A 78 22.77 10.20 -11.34
CA GLY A 78 22.27 10.08 -12.71
C GLY A 78 22.98 9.04 -13.60
N ALA A 79 24.11 8.47 -13.15
CA ALA A 79 24.76 7.35 -13.82
C ALA A 79 24.12 5.99 -13.47
N LYS A 80 24.30 5.00 -14.35
CA LYS A 80 23.89 3.61 -14.06
C LYS A 80 24.58 3.11 -12.80
N THR A 81 23.78 2.65 -11.86
CA THR A 81 24.26 2.19 -10.55
C THR A 81 23.76 0.79 -10.25
N LEU A 82 24.65 -0.07 -9.78
CA LEU A 82 24.31 -1.40 -9.29
C LEU A 82 24.27 -1.41 -7.75
N ILE A 83 23.22 -1.94 -7.16
CA ILE A 83 23.05 -2.03 -5.72
C ILE A 83 22.95 -3.51 -5.33
N TYR A 84 23.80 -3.95 -4.42
CA TYR A 84 23.71 -5.25 -3.78
C TYR A 84 22.99 -5.11 -2.44
N PHE A 85 21.86 -5.79 -2.30
CA PHE A 85 21.17 -5.99 -1.03
C PHE A 85 21.72 -7.25 -0.38
N VAL A 86 22.25 -7.13 0.83
CA VAL A 86 22.84 -8.25 1.59
C VAL A 86 22.06 -8.47 2.88
N ALA A 87 21.45 -9.64 3.04
CA ALA A 87 20.67 -10.00 4.22
C ALA A 87 20.68 -11.52 4.49
N ARG A 88 20.21 -11.93 5.67
CA ARG A 88 20.09 -13.35 6.07
C ARG A 88 19.12 -14.11 5.17
N ASP A 89 18.02 -13.47 4.86
CA ASP A 89 16.88 -13.97 4.12
C ASP A 89 16.26 -12.83 3.30
N PHE A 90 15.38 -13.17 2.37
CA PHE A 90 14.57 -12.24 1.58
C PHE A 90 13.22 -12.89 1.35
N SER A 91 12.11 -12.15 1.44
CA SER A 91 10.85 -12.69 0.96
C SER A 91 10.84 -12.73 -0.58
N PRO A 92 9.96 -13.57 -1.17
CA PRO A 92 9.72 -13.54 -2.60
C PRO A 92 9.26 -12.14 -3.08
N ILE A 93 8.44 -11.44 -2.28
CA ILE A 93 7.92 -10.11 -2.64
C ILE A 93 9.06 -9.11 -2.77
N PHE A 94 10.03 -9.14 -1.85
CA PHE A 94 11.21 -8.29 -1.92
C PHE A 94 12.06 -8.60 -3.15
N LEU A 95 12.31 -9.89 -3.43
CA LEU A 95 13.08 -10.31 -4.60
C LEU A 95 12.43 -9.90 -5.91
N GLY A 96 11.11 -10.04 -6.04
CA GLY A 96 10.39 -9.57 -7.23
C GLY A 96 10.40 -8.05 -7.35
N ALA A 97 10.31 -7.32 -6.23
CA ALA A 97 10.36 -5.85 -6.25
C ALA A 97 11.73 -5.32 -6.72
N ILE A 98 12.85 -5.88 -6.23
CA ILE A 98 14.18 -5.50 -6.73
C ILE A 98 14.39 -5.91 -8.19
N ALA A 99 13.73 -6.98 -8.65
CA ALA A 99 13.83 -7.45 -10.04
C ALA A 99 13.18 -6.47 -11.04
N LYS A 100 12.23 -5.64 -10.59
CA LYS A 100 11.64 -4.54 -11.38
C LYS A 100 12.62 -3.37 -11.59
N LEU A 101 13.68 -3.26 -10.78
CA LEU A 101 14.75 -2.28 -10.97
C LEU A 101 15.66 -2.71 -12.13
N GLY A 102 15.95 -1.77 -13.03
CA GLY A 102 16.87 -2.01 -14.17
C GLY A 102 16.94 -0.87 -15.18
N GLY A 103 16.40 0.30 -14.84
CA GLY A 103 16.61 1.54 -15.59
C GLY A 103 17.96 2.16 -15.24
N SER A 104 17.96 3.30 -14.56
CA SER A 104 19.20 3.91 -14.03
C SER A 104 19.73 3.23 -12.75
N LEU A 105 18.89 2.47 -12.04
CA LEU A 105 19.30 1.62 -10.91
C LEU A 105 19.08 0.15 -11.27
N THR A 106 20.07 -0.68 -11.00
CA THR A 106 19.97 -2.15 -11.06
C THR A 106 20.21 -2.71 -9.66
N ALA A 107 19.49 -3.77 -9.29
CA ALA A 107 19.62 -4.36 -7.97
C ALA A 107 19.90 -5.87 -8.03
N LYS A 108 20.69 -6.36 -7.08
CA LYS A 108 20.99 -7.78 -6.87
C LYS A 108 20.83 -8.12 -5.40
N ALA A 109 20.33 -9.32 -5.11
CA ALA A 109 20.26 -9.86 -3.76
C ALA A 109 21.42 -10.84 -3.51
N VAL A 110 21.95 -10.82 -2.30
CA VAL A 110 23.01 -11.72 -1.82
C VAL A 110 22.64 -12.21 -0.43
N TYR A 111 22.51 -13.52 -0.27
CA TYR A 111 22.32 -14.11 1.04
C TYR A 111 23.62 -14.08 1.83
N TRP A 112 23.51 -13.67 3.09
CA TRP A 112 24.57 -13.78 4.08
C TRP A 112 24.23 -14.90 5.06
N ARG A 113 25.22 -15.70 5.45
CA ARG A 113 25.08 -16.72 6.50
C ARG A 113 26.20 -16.64 7.52
N GLU A 114 25.84 -16.63 8.80
CA GLU A 114 26.78 -16.55 9.92
C GLU A 114 27.51 -17.88 10.22
N LYS A 115 26.91 -19.03 9.89
CA LYS A 115 27.30 -20.32 10.51
C LYS A 115 28.68 -20.82 10.08
N LEU A 116 29.55 -21.05 11.06
CA LEU A 116 30.91 -21.65 11.04
C LEU A 116 31.93 -21.00 10.10
N THR A 117 31.51 -20.58 8.89
CA THR A 117 32.29 -19.81 7.93
C THR A 117 31.36 -18.76 7.28
N PRO A 118 31.48 -17.46 7.63
CA PRO A 118 30.72 -16.40 7.00
C PRO A 118 30.82 -16.47 5.48
N SER A 119 29.68 -16.60 4.81
CA SER A 119 29.63 -16.86 3.38
C SER A 119 28.52 -16.07 2.71
N LEU A 120 28.79 -15.70 1.46
CA LEU A 120 27.88 -14.96 0.60
C LEU A 120 27.44 -15.81 -0.57
N TYR A 121 26.15 -15.76 -0.90
CA TYR A 121 25.59 -16.48 -2.04
C TYR A 121 24.75 -15.52 -2.88
N PRO A 122 25.11 -15.29 -4.16
CA PRO A 122 24.33 -14.40 -5.00
C PRO A 122 23.02 -15.10 -5.36
N VAL A 123 21.91 -14.38 -5.25
CA VAL A 123 20.62 -14.90 -5.67
C VAL A 123 20.53 -14.82 -7.20
N GLN A 124 20.31 -15.96 -7.85
CA GLN A 124 20.19 -15.99 -9.30
C GLN A 124 18.90 -15.27 -9.73
N GLU A 125 18.95 -14.40 -10.75
CA GLU A 125 17.79 -13.58 -11.17
C GLU A 125 16.59 -14.43 -11.60
N LYS A 126 16.81 -15.62 -12.18
CA LYS A 126 15.73 -16.57 -12.49
C LYS A 126 14.95 -17.02 -11.24
N ASN A 127 15.58 -16.95 -10.07
CA ASN A 127 14.93 -17.24 -8.80
C ASN A 127 14.07 -16.07 -8.31
N TYR A 128 14.10 -14.90 -8.95
CA TYR A 128 13.20 -13.80 -8.62
C TYR A 128 11.79 -14.00 -9.18
N TYR A 129 11.59 -14.91 -10.15
CA TYR A 129 10.31 -15.06 -10.84
C TYR A 129 9.74 -16.48 -10.74
N GLN A 130 10.12 -17.26 -9.72
CA GLN A 130 9.72 -18.67 -9.67
C GLN A 130 8.19 -18.81 -9.51
N ALA A 131 7.58 -19.56 -10.41
CA ALA A 131 6.15 -19.93 -10.34
C ALA A 131 5.77 -20.68 -9.04
N SER A 132 6.75 -21.21 -8.31
CA SER A 132 6.59 -21.80 -6.99
C SER A 132 6.27 -20.78 -5.88
N PHE A 133 6.42 -19.48 -6.13
CA PHE A 133 6.05 -18.42 -5.18
C PHE A 133 4.59 -17.98 -5.30
N ALA A 134 3.71 -18.81 -5.86
CA ALA A 134 2.28 -18.52 -5.86
C ALA A 134 1.83 -18.21 -4.42
N LEU A 135 1.59 -16.93 -4.16
CA LEU A 135 1.19 -16.47 -2.84
C LEU A 135 -0.28 -16.81 -2.65
N ASP A 136 -0.59 -17.33 -1.46
CA ASP A 136 -1.96 -17.39 -1.01
C ASP A 136 -2.42 -15.96 -0.71
N PRO A 137 -3.37 -15.38 -1.48
CA PRO A 137 -3.85 -14.03 -1.26
C PRO A 137 -4.55 -13.85 0.10
N GLY A 138 -4.84 -14.97 0.78
CA GLY A 138 -5.39 -15.01 2.13
C GLY A 138 -6.81 -15.58 2.17
N GLU A 139 -7.51 -15.31 3.26
CA GLU A 139 -8.90 -15.76 3.43
C GLU A 139 -9.85 -14.84 2.66
N LEU A 140 -10.86 -15.40 2.00
CA LEU A 140 -11.92 -14.59 1.41
C LEU A 140 -12.63 -13.78 2.51
N ARG A 141 -12.81 -12.50 2.23
CA ARG A 141 -13.51 -11.57 3.10
C ARG A 141 -14.91 -12.09 3.37
N ALA A 142 -15.32 -12.02 4.63
CA ALA A 142 -16.65 -12.46 5.04
C ALA A 142 -17.75 -11.70 4.28
N SER A 143 -18.85 -12.38 4.00
CA SER A 143 -20.07 -11.79 3.45
C SER A 143 -21.16 -11.70 4.51
N TRP A 144 -22.27 -11.04 4.19
CA TRP A 144 -23.49 -11.10 5.02
C TRP A 144 -23.90 -12.55 5.30
N ASP A 145 -23.96 -13.40 4.27
CA ASP A 145 -24.33 -14.82 4.42
C ASP A 145 -23.40 -15.58 5.36
N TRP A 146 -22.10 -15.29 5.31
CA TRP A 146 -21.13 -15.86 6.25
C TRP A 146 -21.47 -15.47 7.69
N TRP A 147 -21.79 -14.20 7.94
CA TRP A 147 -22.17 -13.72 9.27
C TRP A 147 -23.49 -14.32 9.76
N GLU A 148 -24.50 -14.40 8.90
CA GLU A 148 -25.81 -14.96 9.26
C GLU A 148 -25.73 -16.43 9.70
N ARG A 149 -24.85 -17.23 9.09
CA ARG A 149 -24.62 -18.64 9.45
C ARG A 149 -23.89 -18.83 10.78
N GLN A 150 -23.22 -17.79 11.28
CA GLN A 150 -22.32 -17.87 12.44
C GLN A 150 -22.97 -17.38 13.74
N LEU A 151 -24.15 -16.77 13.64
CA LEU A 151 -24.87 -16.15 14.75
C LEU A 151 -26.07 -17.00 15.17
N ASN A 152 -26.48 -16.85 16.43
CA ASN A 152 -27.76 -17.41 16.88
C ASN A 152 -28.95 -16.66 16.23
N PRO A 153 -30.16 -17.26 16.19
CA PRO A 153 -31.30 -16.67 15.48
C PRO A 153 -31.67 -15.23 15.92
N VAL A 154 -31.54 -14.93 17.21
CA VAL A 154 -31.83 -13.58 17.75
C VAL A 154 -30.81 -12.57 17.23
N ALA A 155 -29.53 -12.90 17.33
CA ALA A 155 -28.45 -12.07 16.79
C ALA A 155 -28.58 -11.90 15.27
N THR A 156 -28.96 -12.95 14.53
CA THR A 156 -29.20 -12.84 13.08
C THR A 156 -30.31 -11.85 12.75
N ASN A 157 -31.42 -11.87 13.47
CA ASN A 157 -32.50 -10.89 13.29
C ASN A 157 -32.05 -9.47 13.64
N HIS A 158 -31.30 -9.29 14.73
CA HIS A 158 -30.75 -7.98 15.09
C HIS A 158 -29.78 -7.47 14.02
N LEU A 159 -28.96 -8.35 13.44
CA LEU A 159 -28.02 -8.00 12.38
C LEU A 159 -28.75 -7.52 11.12
N LYS A 160 -29.88 -8.15 10.77
CA LYS A 160 -30.72 -7.70 9.63
C LYS A 160 -31.26 -6.29 9.84
N ILE A 161 -31.73 -5.97 11.04
CA ILE A 161 -32.20 -4.62 11.39
C ILE A 161 -31.07 -3.59 11.28
N ILE A 162 -29.89 -3.93 11.81
CA ILE A 162 -28.68 -3.09 11.73
C ILE A 162 -28.28 -2.87 10.27
N ARG A 163 -28.29 -3.94 9.46
CA ARG A 163 -28.01 -3.90 8.02
C ARG A 163 -28.96 -2.93 7.32
N THR A 164 -30.27 -3.06 7.51
CA THR A 164 -31.27 -2.17 6.88
C THR A 164 -31.07 -0.71 7.29
N TYR A 165 -30.75 -0.44 8.56
CA TYR A 165 -30.44 0.92 9.03
C TYR A 165 -29.25 1.53 8.28
N PHE A 166 -28.13 0.82 8.20
CA PHE A 166 -26.92 1.34 7.54
C PHE A 166 -27.02 1.36 6.01
N GLU A 167 -27.75 0.43 5.39
CA GLU A 167 -28.09 0.49 3.96
C GLU A 167 -28.93 1.74 3.64
N GLY A 168 -29.82 2.14 4.55
CA GLY A 168 -30.55 3.41 4.46
C GLY A 168 -29.65 4.66 4.47
N LEU A 169 -28.43 4.55 5.01
CA LEU A 169 -27.42 5.62 5.04
C LEU A 169 -26.50 5.64 3.81
N ALA A 170 -26.68 4.74 2.84
CA ALA A 170 -25.87 4.70 1.62
C ALA A 170 -25.95 6.02 0.82
N LYS A 171 -27.11 6.70 0.84
CA LYS A 171 -27.28 8.03 0.22
C LYS A 171 -26.38 9.10 0.85
N ARG A 172 -26.00 8.93 2.12
CA ARG A 172 -25.03 9.77 2.84
C ARG A 172 -23.59 9.24 2.71
N ARG A 173 -23.32 8.37 1.72
CA ARG A 173 -22.00 7.80 1.40
C ARG A 173 -21.43 6.88 2.49
N VAL A 174 -22.29 6.29 3.31
CA VAL A 174 -21.90 5.24 4.26
C VAL A 174 -21.79 3.90 3.54
N ARG A 175 -20.66 3.20 3.72
CA ARG A 175 -20.39 1.87 3.15
C ARG A 175 -20.16 0.84 4.24
N THR A 176 -20.36 -0.42 3.89
CA THR A 176 -20.09 -1.57 4.77
C THR A 176 -18.78 -2.24 4.35
N VAL A 177 -17.91 -2.52 5.31
CA VAL A 177 -16.61 -3.19 5.10
C VAL A 177 -16.52 -4.38 6.05
N PHE A 178 -16.27 -5.57 5.51
CA PHE A 178 -16.18 -6.79 6.30
C PHE A 178 -14.75 -7.11 6.70
N GLU A 179 -14.51 -7.43 7.95
CA GLU A 179 -13.27 -8.03 8.44
C GLU A 179 -13.56 -9.41 9.04
N LYS A 180 -12.51 -10.18 9.37
CA LYS A 180 -12.62 -11.55 9.87
C LYS A 180 -13.60 -11.70 11.05
N ASN A 181 -13.57 -10.75 11.99
CA ASN A 181 -14.40 -10.76 13.20
C ASN A 181 -15.21 -9.48 13.40
N LYS A 182 -15.29 -8.62 12.38
CA LYS A 182 -16.01 -7.35 12.47
C LYS A 182 -16.72 -6.98 11.17
N ILE A 183 -17.74 -6.15 11.30
CA ILE A 183 -18.32 -5.39 10.20
C ILE A 183 -18.13 -3.92 10.55
N LEU A 184 -17.45 -3.18 9.70
CA LEU A 184 -17.22 -1.75 9.85
C LEU A 184 -18.20 -0.99 8.96
N PHE A 185 -18.79 0.06 9.50
CA PHE A 185 -19.53 1.05 8.71
C PHE A 185 -18.66 2.30 8.61
N SER A 186 -18.39 2.72 7.39
CA SER A 186 -17.39 3.74 7.09
C SER A 186 -17.93 4.83 6.20
N TRP A 187 -17.47 6.06 6.42
CA TRP A 187 -17.69 7.21 5.55
C TRP A 187 -16.35 7.59 4.92
N GLY A 188 -16.15 7.25 3.64
CA GLY A 188 -14.82 7.21 3.05
C GLY A 188 -13.93 6.20 3.79
N ARG A 189 -12.82 6.65 4.39
CA ARG A 189 -11.96 5.82 5.27
C ARG A 189 -12.31 5.93 6.76
N ILE A 190 -13.20 6.84 7.14
CA ILE A 190 -13.54 7.11 8.53
C ILE A 190 -14.52 6.04 9.01
N GLU A 191 -14.07 5.17 9.92
CA GLU A 191 -14.96 4.23 10.61
C GLU A 191 -15.90 4.99 11.55
N ILE A 192 -17.21 4.86 11.35
CA ILE A 192 -18.25 5.52 12.17
C ILE A 192 -18.97 4.56 13.11
N ALA A 193 -18.97 3.26 12.80
CA ALA A 193 -19.49 2.21 13.65
C ALA A 193 -18.82 0.87 13.38
N GLU A 194 -18.87 -0.03 14.36
CA GLU A 194 -18.46 -1.42 14.21
C GLU A 194 -19.46 -2.38 14.86
N VAL A 195 -19.69 -3.52 14.19
CA VAL A 195 -20.24 -4.74 14.77
C VAL A 195 -19.06 -5.68 15.01
N LYS A 196 -18.84 -6.10 16.26
CA LYS A 196 -17.74 -7.00 16.64
C LYS A 196 -18.29 -8.34 17.12
N LYS A 197 -17.82 -9.45 16.52
CA LYS A 197 -18.24 -10.81 16.89
C LYS A 197 -17.81 -11.15 18.32
N LYS A 198 -18.72 -11.79 19.07
CA LYS A 198 -18.51 -12.32 20.42
C LYS A 198 -19.16 -13.71 20.51
N GLY A 199 -18.42 -14.75 20.13
CA GLY A 199 -18.96 -16.10 19.99
C GLY A 199 -20.03 -16.16 18.89
N ASN A 200 -21.24 -16.61 19.23
CA ASN A 200 -22.42 -16.62 18.35
C ASN A 200 -23.31 -15.36 18.50
N LYS A 201 -22.80 -14.31 19.15
CA LYS A 201 -23.41 -12.98 19.31
C LYS A 201 -22.47 -11.89 18.76
N PHE A 202 -22.87 -10.63 18.89
CA PHE A 202 -22.02 -9.48 18.57
C PHE A 202 -22.29 -8.31 19.51
N GLU A 203 -21.36 -7.35 19.50
CA GLU A 203 -21.50 -6.02 20.11
C GLU A 203 -21.54 -4.97 18.99
N LEU A 204 -22.48 -4.02 19.06
CA LEU A 204 -22.55 -2.88 18.16
C LEU A 204 -22.12 -1.61 18.91
N SER A 205 -21.23 -0.83 18.32
CA SER A 205 -20.77 0.42 18.92
C SER A 205 -20.38 1.45 17.86
N THR A 206 -20.49 2.73 18.19
CA THR A 206 -19.97 3.81 17.36
C THR A 206 -18.43 3.83 17.42
N LYS A 207 -17.82 4.41 16.39
CA LYS A 207 -16.37 4.56 16.26
C LYS A 207 -16.03 6.03 16.19
N VAL A 208 -15.19 6.48 17.12
CA VAL A 208 -14.81 7.89 17.30
C VAL A 208 -13.29 8.09 17.36
N LYS A 209 -12.50 7.06 17.01
CA LYS A 209 -11.03 7.11 17.05
C LYS A 209 -10.42 8.11 16.06
N TRP A 210 -11.21 8.57 15.09
CA TRP A 210 -10.81 9.53 14.07
C TRP A 210 -10.74 10.98 14.59
N THR A 211 -11.30 11.29 15.77
CA THR A 211 -11.18 12.61 16.40
C THR A 211 -10.33 12.57 17.66
N ARG A 212 -9.47 13.57 17.84
CA ARG A 212 -8.69 13.79 19.07
C ARG A 212 -9.46 14.61 20.11
N ASN A 213 -10.59 15.21 19.73
CA ASN A 213 -11.39 16.01 20.64
C ASN A 213 -12.19 15.09 21.57
N LYS A 214 -11.78 15.05 22.85
CA LYS A 214 -12.39 14.21 23.88
C LYS A 214 -13.89 14.51 24.11
N ILE A 215 -14.31 15.76 23.91
CA ILE A 215 -15.71 16.17 24.06
C ILE A 215 -16.55 15.57 22.92
N ILE A 216 -16.07 15.67 21.68
CA ILE A 216 -16.73 15.06 20.51
C ILE A 216 -16.74 13.53 20.65
N ALA A 217 -15.61 12.94 21.04
CA ALA A 217 -15.50 11.49 21.22
C ALA A 217 -16.48 10.97 22.29
N SER A 218 -16.54 11.59 23.47
CA SER A 218 -17.46 11.19 24.54
C SER A 218 -18.93 11.41 24.18
N LYS A 219 -19.26 12.50 23.46
CA LYS A 219 -20.61 12.76 22.96
C LYS A 219 -21.12 11.63 22.06
N PHE A 220 -20.29 11.15 21.15
CA PHE A 220 -20.70 10.21 20.11
C PHE A 220 -20.39 8.75 20.42
N LEU A 221 -19.60 8.44 21.45
CA LEU A 221 -19.32 7.07 21.84
C LEU A 221 -20.56 6.44 22.48
N LYS A 222 -21.26 5.59 21.72
CA LYS A 222 -22.52 4.95 22.11
C LYS A 222 -22.51 3.47 21.72
N THR A 223 -23.13 2.65 22.56
CA THR A 223 -23.41 1.25 22.27
C THR A 223 -24.77 1.14 21.59
N GLY A 224 -24.84 0.34 20.53
CA GLY A 224 -26.08 0.07 19.81
C GLY A 224 -26.69 -1.25 20.25
N TRP A 225 -28.01 -1.30 20.34
CA TRP A 225 -28.77 -2.52 20.61
C TRP A 225 -30.16 -2.44 19.97
N VAL A 226 -30.72 -3.60 19.65
CA VAL A 226 -32.04 -3.72 19.06
C VAL A 226 -33.04 -4.08 20.16
N ASP A 227 -34.12 -3.33 20.25
CA ASP A 227 -35.18 -3.53 21.24
C ASP A 227 -36.19 -4.61 20.84
N TYR A 228 -37.13 -4.89 21.74
CA TYR A 228 -38.20 -5.88 21.50
C TYR A 228 -39.15 -5.47 20.35
N SER A 229 -39.18 -4.19 19.97
CA SER A 229 -39.97 -3.69 18.85
C SER A 229 -39.26 -3.86 17.50
N GLY A 230 -38.05 -4.42 17.50
CA GLY A 230 -37.23 -4.59 16.31
C GLY A 230 -36.61 -3.29 15.82
N LYS A 231 -36.43 -2.30 16.70
CA LYS A 231 -35.81 -1.02 16.37
C LYS A 231 -34.44 -0.88 17.02
N LEU A 232 -33.53 -0.23 16.31
CA LEU A 232 -32.25 0.15 16.85
C LEU A 232 -32.44 1.34 17.80
N ASN A 233 -31.80 1.29 18.97
CA ASN A 233 -32.01 2.30 20.01
C ASN A 233 -31.71 3.73 19.51
N ASP A 234 -32.61 4.67 19.83
CA ASP A 234 -32.56 6.04 19.31
C ASP A 234 -31.27 6.79 19.66
N GLU A 235 -30.70 6.54 20.83
CA GLU A 235 -29.45 7.18 21.26
C GLU A 235 -28.29 6.84 20.31
N PHE A 236 -28.17 5.59 19.90
CA PHE A 236 -27.17 5.17 18.92
C PHE A 236 -27.44 5.79 17.56
N CYS A 237 -28.69 5.75 17.10
CA CYS A 237 -29.11 6.34 15.82
C CYS A 237 -28.78 7.84 15.76
N ARG A 238 -29.08 8.59 16.83
CA ARG A 238 -28.76 10.03 16.94
C ARG A 238 -27.25 10.28 16.92
N ALA A 239 -26.46 9.41 17.56
CA ALA A 239 -25.02 9.54 17.53
C ALA A 239 -24.44 9.33 16.12
N ILE A 240 -24.92 8.33 15.37
CA ILE A 240 -24.51 8.12 13.97
C ILE A 240 -24.91 9.31 13.10
N THR A 241 -26.16 9.77 13.19
CA THR A 241 -26.62 10.95 12.44
C THR A 241 -25.76 12.18 12.75
N GLY A 242 -25.46 12.44 14.03
CA GLY A 242 -24.63 13.56 14.44
C GLY A 242 -23.14 13.43 14.04
N ILE A 243 -22.59 12.21 13.99
CA ILE A 243 -21.26 11.97 13.40
C ILE A 243 -21.29 12.37 11.92
N LEU A 244 -22.28 11.91 11.17
CA LEU A 244 -22.37 12.19 9.73
C LEU A 244 -22.56 13.69 9.45
N GLU A 245 -23.43 14.37 10.19
CA GLU A 245 -23.60 15.82 10.08
C GLU A 245 -22.30 16.56 10.36
N LEU A 246 -21.53 16.14 11.38
CA LEU A 246 -20.24 16.73 11.67
C LEU A 246 -19.24 16.51 10.50
N LEU A 247 -19.16 15.29 9.97
CA LEU A 247 -18.25 14.98 8.86
C LEU A 247 -18.61 15.71 7.56
N GLU A 248 -19.91 15.82 7.24
CA GLU A 248 -20.41 16.58 6.09
C GLU A 248 -20.13 18.08 6.25
N ASN A 249 -20.31 18.64 7.45
CA ASN A 249 -19.95 20.02 7.74
C ASN A 249 -18.42 20.23 7.65
N MET A 250 -17.63 19.26 8.11
CA MET A 250 -16.18 19.32 7.98
C MET A 250 -15.72 19.31 6.52
N GLU A 251 -16.38 18.52 5.66
CA GLU A 251 -16.16 18.52 4.22
C GLU A 251 -16.51 19.86 3.59
N ALA A 252 -17.70 20.38 3.87
CA ALA A 252 -18.18 21.65 3.32
C ALA A 252 -17.27 22.83 3.70
N ASN A 253 -16.74 22.81 4.92
CA ASN A 253 -15.82 23.84 5.42
C ASN A 253 -14.35 23.58 5.06
N GLY A 254 -14.03 22.52 4.30
CA GLY A 254 -12.66 22.22 3.88
C GLY A 254 -11.71 21.80 5.01
N SER A 255 -12.24 21.34 6.14
CA SER A 255 -11.49 20.99 7.36
C SER A 255 -11.12 19.50 7.45
N LEU A 256 -11.53 18.68 6.48
CA LEU A 256 -11.12 17.28 6.40
C LEU A 256 -9.65 17.16 5.98
N ASP A 257 -8.98 16.16 6.53
CA ASP A 257 -7.64 15.78 6.06
C ASP A 257 -7.70 15.45 4.56
N PRO A 258 -6.73 15.93 3.75
CA PRO A 258 -6.73 15.70 2.31
C PRO A 258 -6.85 14.22 1.91
N LYS A 259 -6.27 13.29 2.69
CA LYS A 259 -6.38 11.87 2.36
C LYS A 259 -7.79 11.32 2.62
N ASP A 260 -8.46 11.75 3.69
CA ASP A 260 -9.88 11.41 3.94
C ASP A 260 -10.76 11.92 2.80
N LEU A 261 -10.60 13.19 2.44
CA LEU A 261 -11.37 13.82 1.38
C LEU A 261 -11.16 13.14 0.02
N LEU A 262 -9.90 12.83 -0.33
CA LEU A 262 -9.60 12.15 -1.58
C LEU A 262 -10.21 10.74 -1.61
N THR A 263 -10.09 9.99 -0.51
CA THR A 263 -10.69 8.66 -0.40
C THR A 263 -12.21 8.71 -0.60
N LEU A 264 -12.86 9.66 0.07
CA LEU A 264 -14.29 9.87 -0.04
C LEU A 264 -14.70 10.18 -1.48
N LYS A 265 -13.97 11.08 -2.16
CA LYS A 265 -14.24 11.42 -3.57
C LYS A 265 -13.99 10.23 -4.50
N LEU A 266 -12.87 9.51 -4.36
CA LEU A 266 -12.54 8.36 -5.22
C LEU A 266 -13.61 7.26 -5.17
N ILE A 267 -14.10 6.93 -3.97
CA ILE A 267 -15.09 5.86 -3.78
C ILE A 267 -16.48 6.26 -4.28
N ASN A 268 -16.84 7.55 -4.18
CA ASN A 268 -18.20 8.03 -4.44
C ASN A 268 -18.35 8.79 -5.76
N ASP A 269 -17.29 9.00 -6.51
CA ASP A 269 -17.35 9.66 -7.82
C ASP A 269 -18.08 8.77 -8.83
N ARG A 270 -19.22 9.26 -9.30
CA ARG A 270 -20.11 8.54 -10.23
C ARG A 270 -19.86 8.88 -11.69
N GLU A 271 -18.94 9.81 -11.96
CA GLU A 271 -18.71 10.34 -13.29
C GLU A 271 -17.34 9.90 -13.77
N PHE A 272 -16.29 10.66 -13.44
CA PHE A 272 -14.98 10.49 -14.03
C PHE A 272 -14.30 9.19 -13.61
N ILE A 273 -14.21 8.91 -12.30
CA ILE A 273 -13.51 7.73 -11.78
C ILE A 273 -14.26 6.47 -12.20
N THR A 274 -15.59 6.48 -12.09
CA THR A 274 -16.41 5.34 -12.52
C THR A 274 -16.24 5.05 -14.02
N ASN A 275 -16.23 6.08 -14.87
CA ASN A 275 -16.06 5.90 -16.31
C ASN A 275 -14.64 5.48 -16.72
N TYR A 276 -13.61 5.95 -16.00
CA TYR A 276 -12.22 5.72 -16.39
C TYR A 276 -11.61 4.48 -15.75
N PHE A 277 -11.83 4.28 -14.45
CA PHE A 277 -11.25 3.18 -13.67
C PHE A 277 -12.25 2.07 -13.35
N GLY A 278 -13.55 2.37 -13.39
CA GLY A 278 -14.62 1.42 -13.08
C GLY A 278 -15.27 1.64 -11.73
N GLN A 279 -16.09 0.68 -11.32
CA GLN A 279 -16.77 0.72 -10.03
C GLN A 279 -15.84 0.26 -8.90
N TYR A 280 -15.80 1.04 -7.83
CA TYR A 280 -15.02 0.70 -6.64
C TYR A 280 -15.56 -0.56 -5.95
N PHE A 281 -14.65 -1.36 -5.41
CA PHE A 281 -14.98 -2.46 -4.51
C PHE A 281 -13.87 -2.71 -3.47
N GLU A 282 -14.21 -3.41 -2.39
CA GLU A 282 -13.22 -3.84 -1.40
C GLU A 282 -12.38 -5.00 -1.93
N TYR A 283 -11.06 -4.95 -1.74
CA TYR A 283 -10.19 -6.10 -2.01
C TYR A 283 -10.75 -7.35 -1.30
N PRO A 284 -10.97 -8.46 -2.03
CA PRO A 284 -11.83 -9.54 -1.55
C PRO A 284 -11.11 -10.52 -0.64
N TRP A 285 -9.78 -10.40 -0.49
CA TRP A 285 -9.02 -11.20 0.44
C TRP A 285 -8.62 -10.41 1.69
N LEU A 286 -8.46 -11.14 2.79
CA LEU A 286 -7.92 -10.65 4.06
C LEU A 286 -6.62 -11.39 4.35
N PRO A 287 -5.58 -10.70 4.87
CA PRO A 287 -4.35 -11.34 5.29
C PRO A 287 -4.61 -12.45 6.31
N LYS A 288 -3.94 -13.60 6.15
CA LYS A 288 -3.89 -14.63 7.19
C LYS A 288 -3.04 -14.16 8.37
N GLU A 289 -1.89 -13.56 8.07
CA GLU A 289 -0.97 -12.98 9.05
C GLU A 289 -0.69 -11.50 8.74
N ARG A 290 -0.40 -10.71 9.78
CA ARG A 290 -0.18 -9.25 9.64
C ARG A 290 1.17 -8.90 9.01
N SER A 291 2.14 -9.81 9.05
CA SER A 291 3.50 -9.62 8.54
C SER A 291 3.63 -9.84 7.03
N ASP A 292 2.70 -10.56 6.42
CA ASP A 292 2.93 -11.18 5.11
C ASP A 292 2.46 -10.33 3.93
N ILE A 293 1.73 -9.24 4.19
CA ILE A 293 1.12 -8.41 3.14
C ILE A 293 1.55 -6.96 3.29
N PRO A 294 2.12 -6.34 2.24
CA PRO A 294 2.35 -4.90 2.20
C PRO A 294 1.01 -4.15 2.39
N ASP A 295 0.98 -3.01 3.09
CA ASP A 295 -0.25 -2.31 3.49
C ASP A 295 -1.20 -1.97 2.31
N LEU A 296 -2.16 -2.87 2.03
CA LEU A 296 -3.16 -2.76 0.96
C LEU A 296 -4.28 -1.76 1.29
N ASN A 297 -4.40 -1.31 2.54
CA ASN A 297 -5.54 -0.46 2.96
C ASN A 297 -5.55 0.91 2.28
N ASN A 298 -4.42 1.31 1.70
CA ASN A 298 -4.27 2.58 0.99
C ASN A 298 -4.43 2.43 -0.54
N TYR A 299 -4.75 1.23 -1.04
CA TYR A 299 -4.98 0.95 -2.46
C TYR A 299 -6.46 0.81 -2.75
N TYR A 300 -6.89 1.35 -3.88
CA TYR A 300 -8.28 1.38 -4.30
C TYR A 300 -8.46 0.52 -5.54
N PHE A 301 -9.39 -0.42 -5.47
CA PHE A 301 -9.64 -1.40 -6.52
C PHE A 301 -10.92 -1.02 -7.25
N PHE A 302 -10.83 -0.93 -8.57
CA PHE A 302 -11.95 -0.57 -9.44
C PHE A 302 -12.11 -1.59 -10.56
N ALA A 303 -13.33 -1.96 -10.87
CA ALA A 303 -13.63 -2.95 -11.90
C ALA A 303 -14.53 -2.38 -13.00
N THR A 304 -14.14 -2.62 -14.26
CA THR A 304 -14.91 -2.27 -15.47
C THR A 304 -14.85 -3.43 -16.47
N ASP A 305 -15.99 -3.94 -16.95
CA ASP A 305 -16.11 -4.80 -18.14
C ASP A 305 -14.97 -5.83 -18.37
N ASN A 306 -14.51 -6.51 -17.31
CA ASN A 306 -13.42 -7.52 -17.27
C ASN A 306 -12.01 -7.04 -16.90
N ILE A 307 -11.82 -5.76 -16.61
CA ILE A 307 -10.55 -5.19 -16.18
C ILE A 307 -10.65 -4.75 -14.72
N LEU A 308 -9.62 -5.12 -13.96
CA LEU A 308 -9.36 -4.61 -12.63
C LEU A 308 -8.25 -3.56 -12.69
N ASN A 309 -8.56 -2.36 -12.22
CA ASN A 309 -7.65 -1.24 -12.06
C ASN A 309 -7.31 -1.04 -10.58
N VAL A 310 -6.04 -0.77 -10.28
CA VAL A 310 -5.56 -0.50 -8.92
C VAL A 310 -4.99 0.90 -8.86
N LEU A 311 -5.51 1.73 -7.96
CA LEU A 311 -5.10 3.12 -7.81
C LEU A 311 -4.46 3.34 -6.44
N TYR A 312 -3.35 4.08 -6.41
CA TYR A 312 -2.64 4.44 -5.20
C TYR A 312 -2.42 5.96 -5.09
N PRO A 313 -3.02 6.63 -4.09
CA PRO A 313 -2.79 8.05 -3.87
C PRO A 313 -1.41 8.36 -3.27
N VAL A 314 -0.72 9.31 -3.88
CA VAL A 314 0.58 9.83 -3.49
C VAL A 314 0.43 11.32 -3.16
N LEU A 315 -0.01 11.61 -1.93
CA LEU A 315 -0.18 12.98 -1.44
C LEU A 315 1.00 13.49 -0.60
N ASP A 316 1.94 12.61 -0.27
CA ASP A 316 3.10 12.88 0.57
C ASP A 316 4.18 11.83 0.35
N LYS A 317 5.46 12.21 0.54
CA LYS A 317 6.61 11.29 0.53
C LYS A 317 6.63 10.35 -0.69
N PRO A 318 6.65 10.88 -1.93
CA PRO A 318 6.42 10.08 -3.14
C PRO A 318 7.41 8.92 -3.29
N LEU A 319 8.67 9.08 -2.88
CA LEU A 319 9.64 7.98 -2.88
C LEU A 319 9.20 6.79 -2.01
N VAL A 320 8.80 7.03 -0.77
CA VAL A 320 8.32 5.98 0.15
C VAL A 320 7.08 5.28 -0.42
N ARG A 321 6.18 6.08 -1.00
CA ARG A 321 4.94 5.60 -1.63
C ARG A 321 5.24 4.73 -2.85
N PHE A 322 6.20 5.12 -3.66
CA PHE A 322 6.63 4.37 -4.83
C PHE A 322 7.26 3.02 -4.46
N VAL A 323 8.15 3.00 -3.46
CA VAL A 323 8.76 1.76 -2.94
C VAL A 323 7.70 0.78 -2.45
N ARG A 324 6.70 1.28 -1.70
CA ARG A 324 5.55 0.46 -1.28
C ARG A 324 4.74 -0.05 -2.46
N SER A 325 4.62 0.74 -3.53
CA SER A 325 3.93 0.33 -4.75
C SER A 325 4.67 -0.81 -5.46
N LEU A 326 6.00 -0.85 -5.44
CA LEU A 326 6.78 -1.98 -5.99
C LEU A 326 6.51 -3.29 -5.23
N LEU A 327 6.47 -3.23 -3.90
CA LEU A 327 6.16 -4.39 -3.07
C LEU A 327 4.71 -4.87 -3.30
N VAL A 328 3.75 -3.94 -3.32
CA VAL A 328 2.34 -4.29 -3.59
C VAL A 328 2.14 -4.83 -5.00
N PHE A 329 2.80 -4.25 -6.00
CA PHE A 329 2.74 -4.74 -7.37
C PHE A 329 3.18 -6.20 -7.44
N THR A 330 4.35 -6.50 -6.86
CA THR A 330 4.92 -7.86 -6.83
C THR A 330 3.99 -8.82 -6.08
N TYR A 331 3.43 -8.38 -4.95
CA TYR A 331 2.43 -9.15 -4.22
C TYR A 331 1.23 -9.49 -5.12
N LEU A 332 0.63 -8.51 -5.81
CA LEU A 332 -0.52 -8.75 -6.69
C LEU A 332 -0.17 -9.66 -7.87
N GLU A 333 1.04 -9.52 -8.43
CA GLU A 333 1.56 -10.39 -9.50
C GLU A 333 1.62 -11.85 -9.03
N TYR A 334 2.14 -12.10 -7.84
CA TYR A 334 2.28 -13.46 -7.29
C TYR A 334 0.99 -14.08 -6.76
N THR A 335 -0.02 -13.28 -6.41
CA THR A 335 -1.37 -13.82 -6.16
C THR A 335 -2.02 -14.38 -7.43
N GLY A 336 -1.47 -14.04 -8.61
CA GLY A 336 -1.95 -14.48 -9.91
C GLY A 336 -3.22 -13.75 -10.35
N LEU A 337 -3.45 -12.54 -9.85
CA LEU A 337 -4.68 -11.78 -10.07
C LEU A 337 -4.92 -11.44 -11.55
N ALA A 338 -3.85 -11.29 -12.33
CA ALA A 338 -3.92 -11.06 -13.77
C ALA A 338 -4.27 -12.32 -14.56
N GLN A 339 -3.90 -13.51 -14.07
CA GLN A 339 -4.15 -14.77 -14.75
C GLN A 339 -5.49 -15.40 -14.33
N LYS A 340 -5.73 -15.45 -13.02
CA LYS A 340 -6.87 -16.13 -12.37
C LYS A 340 -8.10 -15.24 -12.24
N GLY A 341 -7.93 -13.92 -12.20
CA GLY A 341 -9.01 -12.96 -11.97
C GLY A 341 -9.51 -12.93 -10.53
N LEU A 342 -10.65 -12.28 -10.31
CA LEU A 342 -11.28 -12.14 -9.00
C LEU A 342 -12.06 -13.42 -8.58
N PRO A 343 -12.17 -13.69 -7.27
CA PRO A 343 -12.93 -14.83 -6.79
C PRO A 343 -14.42 -14.64 -7.12
N GLY A 344 -15.02 -15.66 -7.75
CA GLY A 344 -16.40 -15.61 -8.23
C GLY A 344 -16.61 -14.75 -9.49
N LYS A 345 -15.59 -14.02 -9.96
CA LYS A 345 -15.59 -13.22 -11.18
C LYS A 345 -14.24 -13.36 -11.93
N PRO A 346 -13.89 -14.58 -12.40
CA PRO A 346 -12.58 -14.86 -13.01
C PRO A 346 -12.34 -14.10 -14.32
N GLU A 347 -13.39 -13.60 -14.95
CA GLU A 347 -13.34 -12.72 -16.11
C GLU A 347 -12.71 -11.37 -15.79
N ILE A 348 -12.87 -10.86 -14.56
CA ILE A 348 -12.29 -9.59 -14.12
C ILE A 348 -10.83 -9.81 -13.73
N LYS A 349 -9.92 -9.38 -14.59
CA LYS A 349 -8.47 -9.59 -14.44
C LYS A 349 -7.73 -8.28 -14.23
N TRP A 350 -6.71 -8.32 -13.37
CA TRP A 350 -5.84 -7.17 -13.18
C TRP A 350 -5.05 -6.87 -14.45
N ASN A 351 -4.99 -5.60 -14.82
CA ASN A 351 -4.26 -5.13 -16.00
C ASN A 351 -2.75 -4.94 -15.79
N ASN A 352 -2.19 -5.49 -14.70
CA ASN A 352 -0.78 -5.34 -14.32
C ASN A 352 -0.34 -3.88 -14.21
N LYS A 353 -1.20 -3.01 -13.69
CA LYS A 353 -0.86 -1.60 -13.44
C LYS A 353 -1.29 -1.14 -12.06
N ILE A 354 -0.44 -0.31 -11.44
CA ILE A 354 -0.80 0.51 -10.28
C ILE A 354 -0.75 1.98 -10.69
N TYR A 355 -1.92 2.60 -10.78
CA TYR A 355 -2.07 4.00 -11.14
C TYR A 355 -1.72 4.90 -9.96
N LEU A 356 -0.66 5.69 -10.10
CA LEU A 356 -0.17 6.60 -9.06
C LEU A 356 -0.87 7.94 -9.20
N LEU A 357 -1.75 8.27 -8.26
CA LEU A 357 -2.51 9.51 -8.26
C LEU A 357 -1.85 10.55 -7.36
N SER A 358 -1.30 11.62 -7.94
CA SER A 358 -0.43 12.56 -7.22
C SER A 358 -0.79 14.03 -7.47
N ASN A 359 -0.38 14.92 -6.56
CA ASN A 359 -0.39 16.36 -6.84
C ASN A 359 0.76 16.74 -7.78
N LEU A 360 0.63 17.88 -8.45
CA LEU A 360 1.63 18.41 -9.40
C LEU A 360 3.05 18.56 -8.80
N PRO A 361 3.25 19.02 -7.55
CA PRO A 361 4.60 19.21 -6.99
C PRO A 361 5.45 17.93 -6.91
N TYR A 362 4.83 16.75 -6.83
CA TYR A 362 5.55 15.47 -6.74
C TYR A 362 5.78 14.81 -8.10
N ARG A 363 5.37 15.44 -9.20
CA ARG A 363 5.47 14.89 -10.56
C ARG A 363 6.89 14.48 -10.91
N ASP A 364 7.85 15.39 -10.72
CA ASP A 364 9.21 15.18 -11.20
C ASP A 364 9.96 14.15 -10.33
N GLU A 365 9.66 14.11 -9.03
CA GLU A 365 10.16 13.07 -8.13
C GLU A 365 9.60 11.68 -8.49
N LEU A 366 8.32 11.56 -8.83
CA LEU A 366 7.74 10.30 -9.30
C LEU A 366 8.27 9.87 -10.69
N ARG A 367 8.53 10.83 -11.58
CA ARG A 367 9.20 10.55 -12.87
C ARG A 367 10.62 10.05 -12.68
N LEU A 368 11.36 10.63 -11.73
CA LEU A 368 12.67 10.12 -11.33
C LEU A 368 12.54 8.67 -10.84
N CYS A 369 11.53 8.37 -10.01
CA CYS A 369 11.28 7.01 -9.54
C CYS A 369 11.00 6.03 -10.71
N GLN A 370 10.20 6.43 -11.69
CA GLN A 370 9.94 5.63 -12.90
C GLN A 370 11.23 5.35 -13.70
N SER A 371 12.20 6.27 -13.71
CA SER A 371 13.48 6.07 -14.43
C SER A 371 14.34 4.93 -13.87
N TRP A 372 14.04 4.44 -12.67
CA TRP A 372 14.73 3.30 -12.05
C TRP A 372 14.21 1.96 -12.56
N LEU A 373 13.02 1.92 -13.14
CA LEU A 373 12.32 0.69 -13.50
C LEU A 373 12.68 0.17 -14.89
N LYS A 374 12.56 -1.14 -15.06
CA LYS A 374 12.58 -1.80 -16.38
C LYS A 374 11.32 -1.49 -17.19
N GLN A 375 10.15 -1.46 -16.52
CA GLN A 375 8.83 -1.29 -17.13
C GLN A 375 8.08 -0.15 -16.41
N ALA A 376 8.42 1.09 -16.74
CA ALA A 376 7.84 2.26 -16.10
C ALA A 376 6.32 2.40 -16.36
N GLU A 377 5.81 1.80 -17.43
CA GLU A 377 4.40 1.77 -17.82
C GLU A 377 3.49 0.95 -16.89
N GLU A 378 4.07 0.11 -16.02
CA GLU A 378 3.36 -0.59 -14.93
C GLU A 378 2.89 0.38 -13.84
N PHE A 379 3.49 1.58 -13.76
CA PHE A 379 3.22 2.59 -12.72
C PHE A 379 2.81 3.94 -13.32
N PRO A 380 1.72 4.03 -14.11
CA PRO A 380 1.33 5.28 -14.75
C PRO A 380 0.96 6.36 -13.72
N ILE A 381 1.45 7.59 -13.95
CA ILE A 381 1.23 8.73 -13.05
C ILE A 381 0.06 9.58 -13.55
N PHE A 382 -0.88 9.87 -12.67
CA PHE A 382 -2.01 10.78 -12.89
C PHE A 382 -1.88 11.98 -11.97
N ILE A 383 -1.97 13.19 -12.53
CA ILE A 383 -1.87 14.42 -11.75
C ILE A 383 -3.27 14.93 -11.43
N LEU A 384 -3.55 15.05 -10.13
CA LEU A 384 -4.74 15.67 -9.58
C LEU A 384 -4.83 17.13 -10.03
N PRO A 385 -6.00 17.62 -10.47
CA PRO A 385 -6.25 19.03 -10.72
C PRO A 385 -6.05 19.86 -9.44
N ASP A 386 -5.54 21.09 -9.51
CA ASP A 386 -5.34 21.91 -8.31
C ASP A 386 -6.66 22.16 -7.52
N ASP A 387 -7.79 22.17 -8.23
CA ASP A 387 -9.15 22.32 -7.73
C ASP A 387 -9.82 20.99 -7.35
N TRP A 388 -9.11 19.86 -7.26
CA TRP A 388 -9.72 18.54 -7.04
C TRP A 388 -10.55 18.45 -5.75
N LYS A 389 -10.20 19.25 -4.74
CA LYS A 389 -10.92 19.32 -3.47
C LYS A 389 -12.34 19.86 -3.64
N THR A 390 -12.56 20.79 -4.57
CA THR A 390 -13.86 21.41 -4.84
C THR A 390 -14.52 20.80 -6.08
N GLU A 391 -13.84 20.85 -7.22
CA GLU A 391 -14.37 20.50 -8.56
C GLU A 391 -14.23 19.01 -8.92
N GLY A 392 -13.55 18.22 -8.08
CA GLY A 392 -13.38 16.78 -8.31
C GLY A 392 -12.39 16.48 -9.43
N PHE A 393 -12.65 15.43 -10.21
CA PHE A 393 -11.64 14.84 -11.12
C PHE A 393 -11.80 15.23 -12.60
N LYS A 394 -12.69 16.17 -12.94
CA LYS A 394 -13.05 16.50 -14.34
C LYS A 394 -11.85 16.85 -15.25
N LYS A 395 -10.76 17.36 -14.68
CA LYS A 395 -9.53 17.75 -15.39
C LYS A 395 -8.36 16.79 -15.15
N LEU A 396 -8.60 15.59 -14.63
CA LEU A 396 -7.54 14.64 -14.32
C LEU A 396 -6.80 14.25 -15.61
N LYS A 397 -5.47 14.44 -15.61
CA LYS A 397 -4.62 14.12 -16.76
C LYS A 397 -3.63 13.04 -16.39
N GLY A 398 -3.64 11.95 -17.17
CA GLY A 398 -2.58 10.96 -17.16
C GLY A 398 -1.33 11.53 -17.84
N LEU A 399 -0.16 11.31 -17.26
CA LEU A 399 1.11 11.61 -17.92
C LEU A 399 1.41 10.45 -18.88
N THR A 400 1.14 10.64 -20.17
CA THR A 400 1.67 9.71 -21.19
C THR A 400 3.19 9.92 -21.32
N GLN A 401 3.95 8.83 -21.41
CA GLN A 401 5.42 8.82 -21.53
C GLN A 401 5.97 9.67 -22.69
N ARG A 402 5.13 10.12 -23.63
CA ARG A 402 5.50 10.94 -24.80
C ARG A 402 5.68 12.43 -24.55
N GLN A 403 5.47 12.97 -23.35
CA GLN A 403 5.88 14.34 -23.02
C GLN A 403 7.36 14.41 -22.58
N ALA A 404 8.20 13.62 -23.26
CA ALA A 404 9.64 13.63 -23.10
C ALA A 404 10.21 14.77 -23.98
N PHE A 405 10.93 15.70 -23.35
CA PHE A 405 11.79 16.70 -23.98
C PHE A 405 11.12 17.69 -24.95
N VAL A 406 10.47 18.71 -24.38
CA VAL A 406 10.62 20.08 -24.90
C VAL A 406 11.04 20.95 -23.72
N LEU A 407 12.33 20.89 -23.38
CA LEU A 407 13.01 22.07 -22.86
C LEU A 407 13.36 22.89 -24.09
N THR A 408 12.53 23.86 -24.44
CA THR A 408 12.94 24.91 -25.38
C THR A 408 14.01 25.79 -24.70
N PRO A 409 14.97 26.30 -25.50
CA PRO A 409 16.26 26.81 -25.05
C PRO A 409 16.21 28.01 -24.10
#